data_AF-A0A2G2F846-F1
#
_entry.id   AF-A0A2G2F846-F1
#
_cell.length_a   1.000
_cell.length_b   1.000
_cell.length_c   1.000
_cell.angle_alpha   90.00
_cell.angle_beta   90.00
_cell.angle_gamma   90.00
#
_symmetry.space_group_name_H-M   'P 1'
#
loop_
_entity.id
_entity.type
_entity.pdbx_description
1 polymer ?
#
loop_
_entity_poly.entity_id
_entity_poly.type
_entity_poly.pdbx_seq_one_letter_code
_entity_poly.pdbx_strand_id
1 'polypeptide(L)'
;MEVNKNKLILPCVRGQIGDWIYYSSYMSASQIVEWVKPAKDIREAKSLDEELQRTLRARSREIAKYLFTRESRFFNSIVIGVYGGLPDWHEFLIENKIVKLGGDSSDFDSNVGLLEFIGNEQMFAIDGQHRIAGIQYAKNNKEEIKGIIHEIGKDRYPVILVAHIDDELGKKRTRQLFSDINRKAKPVPKKDQIIIDEETLTHIVTRRVYAEYKYFQNGKLIDHLHEATNLKLDDKEHYTNLTNLNTVVTKLKPLFKKNKGTDDWDEKNIADLKSIVFKFFDTVISVIPEYRKFFIEKSIKLETLRDNNNYLLFRPVGVTLIAKLYQYYIKNKSKEVFEEHITKINFVAPETDLNKILWNNKKMEAKAANQSLAFKIVLYLLGNEVDEEKLLQDYRRVLVNDTINLPKRKIEPS
;
A
#
# COMPACT_ATOMS: atom_id res chain seq x y z
N MET A 1 -43.86 9.48 24.75
CA MET A 1 -43.37 10.45 23.77
C MET A 1 -43.06 9.69 22.49
N GLU A 2 -43.88 9.87 21.44
CA GLU A 2 -43.56 9.32 20.13
C GLU A 2 -42.36 10.08 19.55
N VAL A 3 -41.29 9.35 19.22
CA VAL A 3 -40.13 9.92 18.53
C VAL A 3 -40.58 10.25 17.11
N ASN A 4 -40.67 11.55 16.80
CA ASN A 4 -40.99 12.00 15.45
C ASN A 4 -39.86 11.57 14.50
N LYS A 5 -40.13 10.63 13.60
CA LYS A 5 -39.14 10.02 12.69
C LYS A 5 -38.50 11.02 11.71
N ASN A 6 -39.04 12.23 11.58
CA ASN A 6 -38.55 13.24 10.64
C ASN A 6 -37.57 14.26 11.26
N LYS A 7 -37.18 14.10 12.53
CA LYS A 7 -36.23 15.00 13.20
C LYS A 7 -34.89 14.32 13.47
N LEU A 8 -33.81 15.04 13.23
CA LEU A 8 -32.45 14.63 13.60
C LEU A 8 -31.88 15.61 14.60
N ILE A 9 -31.45 15.11 15.77
CA ILE A 9 -30.80 15.90 16.81
C ILE A 9 -29.41 15.31 17.04
N LEU A 10 -28.40 16.15 16.92
CA LEU A 10 -26.99 15.77 17.06
C LEU A 10 -26.34 16.54 18.20
N PRO A 11 -25.65 15.88 19.15
CA PRO A 11 -24.80 16.58 20.10
C PRO A 11 -23.52 17.03 19.38
N CYS A 12 -23.20 18.31 19.41
CA CYS A 12 -22.08 18.84 18.64
C CYS A 12 -21.16 19.73 19.47
N VAL A 13 -19.92 19.81 18.99
CA VAL A 13 -18.99 20.88 19.32
C VAL A 13 -18.87 21.78 18.09
N ARG A 14 -19.26 23.04 18.23
CA ARG A 14 -19.09 24.10 17.23
C ARG A 14 -17.67 24.62 17.29
N GLY A 15 -17.08 24.87 16.13
CA GLY A 15 -15.77 25.50 16.01
C GLY A 15 -15.65 26.30 14.72
N GLN A 16 -14.52 27.00 14.59
CA GLN A 16 -14.21 27.82 13.43
C GLN A 16 -12.76 27.60 12.99
N ILE A 17 -12.55 27.33 11.69
CA ILE A 17 -11.22 27.32 11.06
C ILE A 17 -11.26 28.26 9.87
N GLY A 18 -10.51 29.36 9.94
CA GLY A 18 -10.62 30.43 8.95
C GLY A 18 -12.04 31.00 8.91
N ASP A 19 -12.68 30.95 7.74
CA ASP A 19 -14.06 31.40 7.53
C ASP A 19 -15.09 30.24 7.58
N TRP A 20 -14.66 29.02 7.88
CA TRP A 20 -15.54 27.86 8.01
C TRP A 20 -15.99 27.68 9.45
N ILE A 21 -17.29 27.88 9.69
CA ILE A 21 -17.95 27.39 10.90
C ILE A 21 -18.28 25.92 10.66
N TYR A 22 -17.88 25.07 11.60
CA TYR A 22 -18.14 23.63 11.54
C TYR A 22 -18.74 23.13 12.85
N TYR A 23 -19.47 22.02 12.75
CA TYR A 23 -20.03 21.31 13.90
C TYR A 23 -19.51 19.88 13.88
N SER A 24 -18.69 19.51 14.87
CA SER A 24 -18.21 18.14 15.02
C SER A 24 -19.21 17.34 15.85
N SER A 25 -19.59 16.16 15.36
CA SER A 25 -20.57 15.28 16.00
C SER A 25 -20.33 13.82 15.59
N TYR A 26 -21.30 12.95 15.85
CA TYR A 26 -21.36 11.61 15.33
C TYR A 26 -22.75 11.28 14.80
N MET A 27 -22.83 10.37 13.84
CA MET A 27 -24.08 9.80 13.34
C MET A 27 -24.02 8.27 13.44
N SER A 28 -25.15 7.62 13.71
CA SER A 28 -25.28 6.17 13.55
C SER A 28 -25.31 5.78 12.07
N ALA A 29 -25.04 4.51 11.76
CA ALA A 29 -25.20 4.00 10.39
C ALA A 29 -26.60 4.29 9.84
N SER A 30 -27.64 4.17 10.67
CA SER A 30 -29.03 4.46 10.26
C SER A 30 -29.25 5.92 9.90
N GLN A 31 -28.77 6.83 10.74
CA GLN A 31 -28.87 8.27 10.48
C GLN A 31 -28.11 8.63 9.19
N ILE A 32 -26.93 8.04 8.95
CA ILE A 32 -26.17 8.24 7.72
C ILE A 32 -26.96 7.78 6.48
N VAL A 33 -27.55 6.58 6.51
CA VAL A 33 -28.30 6.05 5.36
C VAL A 33 -29.53 6.90 5.05
N GLU A 34 -30.19 7.43 6.09
CA GLU A 34 -31.43 8.18 5.97
C GLU A 34 -31.20 9.65 5.56
N TRP A 35 -30.22 10.32 6.16
CA TRP A 35 -30.04 11.77 6.00
C TRP A 35 -28.99 12.15 4.97
N VAL A 36 -27.96 11.33 4.72
CA VAL A 36 -26.77 11.74 3.97
C VAL A 36 -26.75 11.11 2.58
N LYS A 37 -26.81 11.96 1.55
CA LYS A 37 -26.61 11.54 0.16
C LYS A 37 -25.10 11.33 -0.11
N PRO A 38 -24.70 10.27 -0.84
CA PRO A 38 -23.29 10.00 -1.14
C PRO A 38 -22.59 11.15 -1.87
N ALA A 39 -23.32 11.87 -2.71
CA ALA A 39 -22.85 13.06 -3.40
C ALA A 39 -24.05 13.94 -3.82
N LYS A 40 -23.78 15.22 -4.09
CA LYS A 40 -24.68 16.17 -4.74
C LYS A 40 -24.04 16.65 -6.04
N ASP A 41 -24.84 16.93 -7.07
CA ASP A 41 -24.43 17.52 -8.35
C ASP A 41 -23.94 18.97 -8.13
N ILE A 42 -22.73 19.12 -7.59
CA ILE A 42 -22.04 20.41 -7.37
C ILE A 42 -21.08 20.70 -8.54
N ARG A 43 -21.08 19.81 -9.55
CA ARG A 43 -20.16 19.84 -10.69
C ARG A 43 -20.83 20.41 -11.94
N GLU A 44 -19.99 20.87 -12.86
CA GLU A 44 -20.40 21.61 -14.05
C GLU A 44 -21.09 20.73 -15.11
N ALA A 45 -20.95 19.41 -15.05
CA ALA A 45 -21.55 18.48 -16.03
C ALA A 45 -21.91 17.10 -15.42
N LYS A 46 -23.08 16.57 -15.80
CA LYS A 46 -23.62 15.28 -15.34
C LYS A 46 -22.72 14.07 -15.64
N SER A 47 -21.98 14.10 -16.75
CA SER A 47 -21.05 13.02 -17.12
C SER A 47 -19.89 12.85 -16.14
N LEU A 48 -19.46 13.93 -15.47
CA LEU A 48 -18.42 13.88 -14.45
C LEU A 48 -18.91 13.31 -13.12
N ASP A 49 -20.22 13.33 -12.89
CA ASP A 49 -20.87 12.73 -11.73
C ASP A 49 -21.09 11.22 -11.93
N GLU A 50 -21.40 10.79 -13.16
CA GLU A 50 -21.56 9.37 -13.52
C GLU A 50 -20.26 8.55 -13.37
N GLU A 51 -19.12 9.05 -13.84
CA GLU A 51 -17.81 8.37 -13.70
C GLU A 51 -17.40 8.25 -12.22
N LEU A 52 -17.73 9.26 -11.41
CA LEU A 52 -17.47 9.26 -9.97
C LEU A 52 -18.34 8.23 -9.26
N GLN A 53 -19.64 8.18 -9.57
CA GLN A 53 -20.57 7.18 -9.04
C GLN A 53 -20.14 5.76 -9.40
N ARG A 54 -19.58 5.53 -10.59
CA ARG A 54 -19.02 4.23 -10.98
C ARG A 54 -17.83 3.85 -10.10
N THR A 55 -16.94 4.80 -9.82
CA THR A 55 -15.77 4.59 -8.95
C THR A 55 -16.18 4.36 -7.49
N LEU A 56 -17.24 5.03 -7.01
CA LEU A 56 -17.79 4.87 -5.66
C LEU A 56 -18.31 3.44 -5.42
N ARG A 57 -19.01 2.84 -6.39
CA ARG A 57 -19.57 1.48 -6.30
C ARG A 57 -18.52 0.37 -6.21
N ALA A 58 -17.35 0.55 -6.83
CA ALA A 58 -16.29 -0.47 -6.78
C ALA A 58 -15.69 -0.61 -5.37
N ARG A 59 -15.53 0.51 -4.66
CA ARG A 59 -14.92 0.57 -3.31
C ARG A 59 -15.89 0.34 -2.16
N SER A 60 -17.19 0.50 -2.37
CA SER A 60 -18.19 0.36 -1.30
C SER A 60 -18.19 -1.04 -0.68
N ARG A 61 -17.98 -2.08 -1.50
CA ARG A 61 -17.92 -3.47 -1.02
C ARG A 61 -16.70 -3.74 -0.12
N GLU A 62 -15.54 -3.21 -0.47
CA GLU A 62 -14.31 -3.37 0.34
C GLU A 62 -14.47 -2.68 1.71
N ILE A 63 -15.03 -1.48 1.71
CA ILE A 63 -15.32 -0.72 2.93
C ILE A 63 -16.37 -1.43 3.79
N ALA A 64 -17.43 -1.97 3.17
CA ALA A 64 -18.42 -2.76 3.87
C ALA A 64 -17.80 -4.01 4.51
N LYS A 65 -16.92 -4.73 3.78
CA LYS A 65 -16.17 -5.87 4.35
C LYS A 65 -15.35 -5.42 5.57
N TYR A 66 -14.58 -4.34 5.45
CA TYR A 66 -13.80 -3.78 6.56
C TYR A 66 -14.67 -3.51 7.81
N LEU A 67 -15.83 -2.88 7.62
CA LEU A 67 -16.76 -2.58 8.71
C LEU A 67 -17.29 -3.82 9.42
N PHE A 68 -17.47 -4.94 8.72
CA PHE A 68 -17.98 -6.16 9.34
C PHE A 68 -16.90 -7.06 9.90
N THR A 69 -15.71 -7.10 9.30
CA THR A 69 -14.68 -8.09 9.63
C THR A 69 -13.58 -7.56 10.55
N ARG A 70 -13.47 -6.23 10.73
CA ARG A 70 -12.49 -5.64 11.65
C ARG A 70 -13.15 -5.24 12.97
N GLU A 71 -12.72 -5.85 14.06
CA GLU A 71 -13.15 -5.47 15.41
C GLU A 71 -12.70 -4.04 15.74
N SER A 72 -11.42 -3.73 15.50
CA SER A 72 -10.82 -2.41 15.72
C SER A 72 -11.08 -1.42 14.58
N ARG A 73 -12.24 -1.50 13.94
CA ARG A 73 -12.62 -0.62 12.82
C ARG A 73 -12.76 0.82 13.28
N PHE A 74 -12.31 1.76 12.46
CA PHE A 74 -12.40 3.19 12.72
C PHE A 74 -12.40 3.97 11.40
N PHE A 75 -13.17 5.05 11.35
CA PHE A 75 -13.06 6.04 10.28
C PHE A 75 -12.70 7.40 10.86
N ASN A 76 -11.88 8.13 10.10
CA ASN A 76 -11.81 9.57 10.29
C ASN A 76 -13.19 10.22 10.00
N SER A 77 -13.37 11.47 10.39
CA SER A 77 -14.61 12.21 10.23
C SER A 77 -15.07 12.29 8.77
N ILE A 78 -16.37 12.13 8.55
CA ILE A 78 -17.02 12.41 7.26
C ILE A 78 -17.37 13.90 7.22
N VAL A 79 -16.95 14.61 6.18
CA VAL A 79 -17.29 16.04 6.03
C VAL A 79 -18.59 16.14 5.25
N ILE A 80 -19.61 16.70 5.89
CA ILE A 80 -20.98 16.77 5.37
C ILE A 80 -21.35 18.23 5.11
N GLY A 81 -21.79 18.52 3.89
CA GLY A 81 -22.38 19.80 3.53
C GLY A 81 -23.89 19.79 3.81
N VAL A 82 -24.38 20.79 4.52
CA VAL A 82 -25.80 21.00 4.84
C VAL A 82 -26.34 22.19 4.04
N TYR A 83 -27.47 22.05 3.36
CA TYR A 83 -28.11 23.11 2.58
C TYR A 83 -29.64 22.97 2.54
N GLY A 84 -30.34 23.92 1.91
CA GLY A 84 -31.81 23.88 1.70
C GLY A 84 -32.64 24.29 2.91
N GLY A 85 -32.06 24.25 4.12
CA GLY A 85 -32.63 24.77 5.36
C GLY A 85 -31.54 25.14 6.36
N LEU A 86 -31.92 25.86 7.40
CA LEU A 86 -31.04 26.27 8.49
C LEU A 86 -31.38 25.42 9.73
N PRO A 87 -30.44 24.59 10.22
CA PRO A 87 -30.64 23.87 11.47
C PRO A 87 -30.59 24.81 12.66
N ASP A 88 -31.30 24.45 13.72
CA ASP A 88 -31.35 25.20 14.97
C ASP A 88 -30.22 24.77 15.92
N TRP A 89 -29.53 25.76 16.50
CA TRP A 89 -28.48 25.55 17.50
C TRP A 89 -29.02 25.78 18.90
N HIS A 90 -28.97 24.73 19.72
CA HIS A 90 -29.37 24.77 21.13
C HIS A 90 -28.14 24.64 22.01
N GLU A 91 -27.68 25.76 22.53
CA GLU A 91 -26.47 25.84 23.35
C GLU A 91 -26.62 25.21 24.73
N PHE A 92 -25.54 24.57 25.21
CA PHE A 92 -25.43 24.12 26.59
C PHE A 92 -24.62 25.10 27.42
N LEU A 93 -25.23 25.61 28.49
CA LEU A 93 -24.55 26.42 29.49
C LEU A 93 -23.66 25.52 30.37
N ILE A 94 -22.38 25.46 30.05
CA ILE A 94 -21.39 24.60 30.74
C ILE A 94 -20.37 25.40 31.57
N GLU A 95 -20.43 26.73 31.53
CA GLU A 95 -19.47 27.66 32.14
C GLU A 95 -19.38 27.41 33.64
N ASN A 96 -20.54 27.34 34.31
CA ASN A 96 -20.64 27.06 35.74
C ASN A 96 -19.99 25.74 36.14
N LYS A 97 -19.99 24.73 35.26
CA LYS A 97 -19.37 23.44 35.52
C LYS A 97 -17.86 23.50 35.32
N ILE A 98 -17.39 24.23 34.32
CA ILE A 98 -15.96 24.45 34.04
C ILE A 98 -15.30 25.18 35.21
N VAL A 99 -15.90 26.28 35.68
CA VAL A 99 -15.40 27.05 36.84
C VAL A 99 -15.35 26.17 38.09
N LYS A 100 -16.36 25.33 38.34
CA LYS A 100 -16.36 24.37 39.46
C LYS A 100 -15.25 23.31 39.37
N LEU A 101 -14.77 23.00 38.17
CA LEU A 101 -13.63 22.10 37.95
C LEU A 101 -12.29 22.82 38.00
N GLY A 102 -12.28 24.13 38.28
CA GLY A 102 -11.08 24.96 38.34
C GLY A 102 -10.54 25.38 36.97
N GLY A 103 -11.35 25.28 35.91
CA GLY A 103 -10.99 25.69 34.55
C GLY A 103 -11.43 27.13 34.22
N ASP A 104 -10.80 27.70 33.20
CA ASP A 104 -11.24 28.94 32.55
C ASP A 104 -12.36 28.64 31.54
N SER A 105 -13.46 29.38 31.60
CA SER A 105 -14.63 29.17 30.75
C SER A 105 -14.60 29.98 29.44
N SER A 106 -13.68 30.94 29.29
CA SER A 106 -13.64 31.87 28.15
C SER A 106 -13.61 31.18 26.77
N ASP A 107 -13.01 30.00 26.67
CA ASP A 107 -12.83 29.27 25.42
C ASP A 107 -14.02 28.36 25.07
N PHE A 108 -14.99 28.20 25.98
CA PHE A 108 -16.09 27.25 25.86
C PHE A 108 -17.45 27.90 25.61
N ASP A 109 -17.54 29.23 25.70
CA ASP A 109 -18.76 30.00 25.45
C ASP A 109 -19.38 29.61 24.11
N SER A 110 -20.63 29.13 24.15
CA SER A 110 -21.45 28.82 22.97
C SER A 110 -20.92 27.77 21.99
N ASN A 111 -19.94 26.97 22.40
CA ASN A 111 -19.30 25.98 21.53
C ASN A 111 -19.85 24.55 21.70
N VAL A 112 -20.63 24.26 22.74
CA VAL A 112 -21.21 22.92 22.97
C VAL A 112 -22.73 23.02 23.00
N GLY A 113 -23.42 22.10 22.34
CA GLY A 113 -24.87 22.15 22.23
C GLY A 113 -25.47 21.01 21.40
N LEU A 114 -26.76 21.14 21.09
CA LEU A 114 -27.49 20.29 20.17
C LEU A 114 -27.73 21.03 18.85
N LEU A 115 -27.51 20.34 17.75
CA LEU A 115 -27.91 20.80 16.42
C LEU A 115 -29.18 20.04 16.02
N GLU A 116 -30.30 20.76 15.89
CA GLU A 116 -31.61 20.22 15.52
C GLU A 116 -31.87 20.45 14.02
N PHE A 117 -32.23 19.38 13.32
CA PHE A 117 -32.67 19.39 11.94
C PHE A 117 -34.15 19.03 11.89
N ILE A 118 -34.94 19.86 11.23
CA ILE A 118 -36.41 19.77 11.23
C ILE A 118 -36.92 18.98 10.00
N GLY A 119 -36.04 18.69 9.04
CA GLY A 119 -36.30 17.81 7.89
C GLY A 119 -36.36 18.53 6.54
N ASN A 120 -36.24 19.86 6.52
CA ASN A 120 -36.15 20.65 5.29
C ASN A 120 -34.71 20.73 4.76
N GLU A 121 -33.74 20.35 5.59
CA GLU A 121 -32.32 20.38 5.28
C GLU A 121 -31.94 19.16 4.44
N GLN A 122 -30.99 19.36 3.52
CA GLN A 122 -30.42 18.31 2.71
C GLN A 122 -28.94 18.17 3.04
N MET A 123 -28.47 16.93 3.16
CA MET A 123 -27.08 16.62 3.48
C MET A 123 -26.42 15.82 2.36
N PHE A 124 -25.16 16.15 2.07
CA PHE A 124 -24.34 15.40 1.14
C PHE A 124 -22.89 15.30 1.64
N ALA A 125 -22.20 14.24 1.28
CA ALA A 125 -20.78 14.11 1.63
C ALA A 125 -19.92 15.00 0.72
N ILE A 126 -19.23 15.96 1.35
CA ILE A 126 -18.14 16.72 0.74
C ILE A 126 -16.92 15.80 0.67
N ASP A 127 -16.50 15.24 1.80
CA ASP A 127 -15.44 14.23 1.88
C ASP A 127 -15.93 12.97 2.61
N GLY A 128 -15.46 11.80 2.17
CA GLY A 128 -15.90 10.51 2.70
C GLY A 128 -17.08 9.87 1.96
N GLN A 129 -17.30 10.25 0.70
CA GLN A 129 -18.33 9.66 -0.16
C GLN A 129 -18.23 8.12 -0.25
N HIS A 130 -17.00 7.57 -0.37
CA HIS A 130 -16.77 6.12 -0.33
C HIS A 130 -17.17 5.50 1.02
N ARG A 131 -16.94 6.21 2.15
CA ARG A 131 -17.31 5.75 3.50
C ARG A 131 -18.83 5.70 3.65
N ILE A 132 -19.54 6.75 3.23
CA ILE A 132 -21.01 6.77 3.20
C ILE A 132 -21.55 5.62 2.34
N ALA A 133 -21.05 5.45 1.13
CA ALA A 133 -21.46 4.37 0.24
C ALA A 133 -21.17 2.97 0.84
N GLY A 134 -20.04 2.81 1.53
CA GLY A 134 -19.69 1.58 2.23
C GLY A 134 -20.60 1.29 3.42
N ILE A 135 -20.94 2.30 4.23
CA ILE A 135 -21.90 2.18 5.35
C ILE A 135 -23.29 1.81 4.83
N GLN A 136 -23.75 2.48 3.77
CA GLN A 136 -25.02 2.18 3.10
C GLN A 136 -25.04 0.75 2.55
N TYR A 137 -23.97 0.34 1.87
CA TYR A 137 -23.85 -1.02 1.36
C TYR A 137 -23.86 -2.04 2.50
N ALA A 138 -23.10 -1.78 3.56
CA ALA A 138 -22.98 -2.66 4.72
C ALA A 138 -24.34 -2.88 5.40
N LYS A 139 -25.12 -1.81 5.59
CA LYS A 139 -26.46 -1.90 6.18
C LYS A 139 -27.44 -2.71 5.32
N ASN A 140 -27.35 -2.59 3.99
CA ASN A 140 -28.31 -3.20 3.06
C ASN A 140 -27.93 -4.62 2.59
N ASN A 141 -26.65 -5.02 2.70
CA ASN A 141 -26.13 -6.26 2.10
C ASN A 141 -25.35 -7.13 3.11
N LYS A 142 -25.79 -7.15 4.38
CA LYS A 142 -25.13 -7.90 5.46
C LYS A 142 -24.92 -9.39 5.11
N GLU A 143 -25.87 -9.99 4.40
CA GLU A 143 -25.87 -11.41 4.04
C GLU A 143 -24.81 -11.79 2.99
N GLU A 144 -24.31 -10.83 2.22
CA GLU A 144 -23.31 -11.09 1.18
C GLU A 144 -21.88 -11.23 1.72
N ILE A 145 -21.64 -10.86 2.99
CA ILE A 145 -20.31 -10.74 3.55
C ILE A 145 -19.96 -11.99 4.36
N LYS A 146 -18.94 -12.71 3.92
CA LYS A 146 -18.44 -13.94 4.55
C LYS A 146 -17.42 -13.61 5.65
N GLY A 147 -17.48 -14.34 6.77
CA GLY A 147 -16.52 -14.25 7.87
C GLY A 147 -17.19 -14.05 9.23
N ILE A 148 -16.40 -13.70 10.26
CA ILE A 148 -16.93 -13.20 11.53
C ILE A 148 -17.50 -11.81 11.26
N ILE A 149 -18.79 -11.60 11.60
CA ILE A 149 -19.52 -10.38 11.33
C ILE A 149 -19.76 -9.65 12.65
N HIS A 150 -19.15 -8.49 12.80
CA HIS A 150 -19.40 -7.59 13.93
C HIS A 150 -20.65 -6.73 13.69
N GLU A 151 -21.35 -6.35 14.76
CA GLU A 151 -22.54 -5.50 14.67
C GLU A 151 -22.14 -4.03 14.43
N ILE A 152 -22.49 -3.47 13.28
CA ILE A 152 -22.19 -2.06 12.91
C ILE A 152 -23.26 -1.06 13.36
N GLY A 153 -24.42 -1.55 13.81
CA GLY A 153 -25.57 -0.70 14.16
C GLY A 153 -25.34 0.14 15.42
N LYS A 154 -24.44 -0.31 16.29
CA LYS A 154 -24.04 0.40 17.51
C LYS A 154 -22.90 1.40 17.28
N ASP A 155 -22.25 1.34 16.12
CA ASP A 155 -21.12 2.20 15.80
C ASP A 155 -21.59 3.65 15.64
N ARG A 156 -20.77 4.57 16.15
CA ARG A 156 -20.96 6.02 16.01
C ARG A 156 -19.87 6.55 15.09
N TYR A 157 -20.28 7.03 13.91
CA TYR A 157 -19.38 7.52 12.89
C TYR A 157 -19.13 9.01 13.10
N PRO A 158 -17.86 9.43 13.27
CA PRO A 158 -17.56 10.85 13.44
C PRO A 158 -17.94 11.63 12.18
N VAL A 159 -18.56 12.79 12.36
CA VAL A 159 -18.97 13.69 11.28
C VAL A 159 -18.56 15.13 11.60
N ILE A 160 -18.30 15.88 10.55
CA ILE A 160 -18.09 17.33 10.60
C ILE A 160 -19.10 17.95 9.65
N LEU A 161 -20.05 18.71 10.17
CA LEU A 161 -21.06 19.39 9.39
C LEU A 161 -20.61 20.82 9.10
N VAL A 162 -20.75 21.24 7.84
CA VAL A 162 -20.48 22.61 7.39
C VAL A 162 -21.64 23.11 6.54
N ALA A 163 -21.90 24.42 6.59
CA ALA A 163 -22.91 25.04 5.76
C ALA A 163 -22.47 25.05 4.27
N HIS A 164 -23.40 24.70 3.38
CA HIS A 164 -23.26 24.79 1.94
C HIS A 164 -24.34 25.73 1.38
N ILE A 165 -23.90 26.74 0.64
CA ILE A 165 -24.79 27.65 -0.10
C ILE A 165 -24.86 27.15 -1.54
N ASP A 166 -26.08 27.00 -2.06
CA ASP A 166 -26.33 26.40 -3.39
C ASP A 166 -26.34 27.44 -4.52
N ASP A 167 -25.41 28.38 -4.47
CA ASP A 167 -25.12 29.34 -5.53
C ASP A 167 -23.76 29.06 -6.17
N GLU A 168 -23.42 29.75 -7.25
CA GLU A 168 -22.17 29.47 -7.98
C GLU A 168 -20.90 29.70 -7.12
N LEU A 169 -20.93 30.70 -6.23
CA LEU A 169 -19.83 30.97 -5.31
C LEU A 169 -19.70 29.89 -4.23
N GLY A 170 -20.81 29.47 -3.62
CA GLY A 170 -20.86 28.42 -2.60
C GLY A 170 -20.50 27.05 -3.14
N LYS A 171 -20.94 26.72 -4.36
CA LYS A 171 -20.48 25.53 -5.08
C LYS A 171 -18.98 25.57 -5.33
N LYS A 172 -18.42 26.68 -5.84
CA LYS A 172 -16.97 26.85 -6.03
C LYS A 172 -16.20 26.69 -4.71
N ARG A 173 -16.67 27.34 -3.64
CA ARG A 173 -16.08 27.25 -2.29
C ARG A 173 -16.06 25.82 -1.76
N THR A 174 -17.15 25.08 -1.97
CA THR A 174 -17.26 23.66 -1.57
C THR A 174 -16.33 22.76 -2.40
N ARG A 175 -16.21 23.01 -3.72
CA ARG A 175 -15.24 22.29 -4.58
C ARG A 175 -13.79 22.55 -4.15
N GLN A 176 -13.46 23.77 -3.75
CA GLN A 176 -12.14 24.11 -3.22
C GLN A 176 -11.85 23.37 -1.91
N LEU A 177 -12.80 23.35 -0.96
CA LEU A 177 -12.66 22.59 0.28
C LEU A 177 -12.37 21.10 -0.01
N PHE A 178 -13.14 20.49 -0.90
CA PHE A 178 -12.92 19.10 -1.32
C PHE A 178 -11.54 18.88 -1.93
N SER A 179 -11.11 19.76 -2.82
CA SER A 179 -9.82 19.69 -3.50
C SER A 179 -8.67 19.82 -2.50
N ASP A 180 -8.76 20.78 -1.56
CA ASP A 180 -7.70 21.03 -0.59
C ASP A 180 -7.54 19.90 0.44
N ILE A 181 -8.64 19.27 0.87
CA ILE A 181 -8.59 18.08 1.74
C ILE A 181 -7.87 16.93 1.03
N ASN A 182 -8.24 16.62 -0.21
CA ASN A 182 -7.70 15.47 -0.93
C ASN A 182 -6.28 15.70 -1.47
N ARG A 183 -5.98 16.90 -1.99
CA ARG A 183 -4.67 17.22 -2.58
C ARG A 183 -3.57 17.25 -1.53
N LYS A 184 -3.88 17.67 -0.30
CA LYS A 184 -2.92 17.70 0.82
C LYS A 184 -2.68 16.31 1.41
N ALA A 185 -3.62 15.36 1.27
CA ALA A 185 -3.46 13.97 1.66
C ALA A 185 -2.50 13.25 0.69
N LYS A 186 -1.20 13.37 0.91
CA LYS A 186 -0.19 12.62 0.14
C LYS A 186 -0.32 11.13 0.47
N PRO A 187 -0.24 10.23 -0.53
CA PRO A 187 -0.21 8.81 -0.27
C PRO A 187 0.99 8.45 0.60
N VAL A 188 0.78 7.54 1.55
CA VAL A 188 1.87 7.00 2.39
C VAL A 188 2.93 6.40 1.46
N PRO A 189 4.22 6.78 1.59
CA PRO A 189 5.29 6.20 0.78
C PRO A 189 5.32 4.67 0.86
N LYS A 190 5.72 4.00 -0.22
CA LYS A 190 5.74 2.53 -0.28
C LYS A 190 6.55 1.88 0.85
N LYS A 191 7.65 2.53 1.27
CA LYS A 191 8.47 2.07 2.40
C LYS A 191 7.66 2.04 3.69
N ASP A 192 6.98 3.14 3.99
CA ASP A 192 6.21 3.29 5.22
C ASP A 192 5.00 2.36 5.23
N GLN A 193 4.38 2.14 4.06
CA GLN A 193 3.37 1.09 3.90
C GLN A 193 3.92 -0.28 4.32
N ILE A 194 5.11 -0.68 3.86
CA ILE A 194 5.73 -1.97 4.27
C ILE A 194 5.94 -2.02 5.80
N ILE A 195 6.25 -0.90 6.45
CA ILE A 195 6.50 -0.83 7.88
C ILE A 195 5.20 -0.98 8.70
N ILE A 196 4.07 -0.45 8.23
CA ILE A 196 2.83 -0.38 9.04
C ILE A 196 1.70 -1.32 8.59
N ASP A 197 1.70 -1.79 7.35
CA ASP A 197 0.59 -2.55 6.77
C ASP A 197 0.46 -3.96 7.37
N GLU A 198 -0.67 -4.24 8.01
CA GLU A 198 -1.02 -5.53 8.63
C GLU A 198 -2.08 -6.33 7.84
N GLU A 199 -2.29 -6.00 6.56
CA GLU A 199 -3.21 -6.72 5.68
C GLU A 199 -2.46 -7.38 4.51
N THR A 200 -1.47 -6.70 3.94
CA THR A 200 -0.72 -7.22 2.81
C THR A 200 0.28 -8.28 3.26
N LEU A 201 0.02 -9.54 2.91
CA LEU A 201 0.88 -10.69 3.23
C LEU A 201 2.37 -10.45 2.93
N THR A 202 2.72 -9.83 1.80
CA THR A 202 4.13 -9.58 1.46
C THR A 202 4.78 -8.51 2.34
N HIS A 203 4.02 -7.52 2.83
CA HIS A 203 4.53 -6.51 3.76
C HIS A 203 4.83 -7.14 5.12
N ILE A 204 3.87 -7.90 5.66
CA ILE A 204 4.03 -8.64 6.93
C ILE A 204 5.23 -9.58 6.85
N VAL A 205 5.31 -10.42 5.80
CA VAL A 205 6.44 -11.36 5.63
C VAL A 205 7.76 -10.62 5.44
N THR A 206 7.78 -9.48 4.76
CA THR A 206 9.00 -8.66 4.63
C THR A 206 9.52 -8.22 5.99
N ARG A 207 8.64 -7.72 6.88
CA ARG A 207 9.04 -7.32 8.24
C ARG A 207 9.55 -8.50 9.06
N ARG A 208 8.90 -9.66 8.97
CA ARG A 208 9.36 -10.87 9.67
C ARG A 208 10.69 -11.38 9.13
N VAL A 209 10.89 -11.36 7.83
CA VAL A 209 12.18 -11.75 7.22
C VAL A 209 13.29 -10.76 7.60
N TYR A 210 12.99 -9.46 7.58
CA TYR A 210 13.91 -8.42 8.04
C TYR A 210 14.36 -8.65 9.50
N ALA A 211 13.43 -8.97 10.39
CA ALA A 211 13.71 -9.13 11.82
C ALA A 211 14.28 -10.51 12.20
N GLU A 212 13.77 -11.60 11.60
CA GLU A 212 14.00 -12.97 12.08
C GLU A 212 14.99 -13.76 11.22
N TYR A 213 15.32 -13.32 10.00
CA TYR A 213 16.22 -14.10 9.15
C TYR A 213 17.65 -14.09 9.71
N LYS A 214 18.17 -15.28 10.03
CA LYS A 214 19.43 -15.49 10.79
C LYS A 214 20.65 -14.71 10.28
N TYR A 215 20.76 -14.48 8.96
CA TYR A 215 21.90 -13.79 8.38
C TYR A 215 21.72 -12.26 8.24
N PHE A 216 20.53 -11.72 8.51
CA PHE A 216 20.24 -10.28 8.39
C PHE A 216 20.53 -9.47 9.66
N GLN A 217 21.03 -10.11 10.72
CA GLN A 217 21.48 -9.43 11.94
C GLN A 217 20.40 -8.52 12.55
N ASN A 218 19.16 -9.04 12.66
CA ASN A 218 17.99 -8.29 13.11
C ASN A 218 17.76 -7.01 12.29
N GLY A 219 17.97 -7.10 10.98
CA GLY A 219 17.74 -6.01 10.02
C GLY A 219 18.90 -5.06 9.79
N LYS A 220 20.01 -5.16 10.53
CA LYS A 220 21.16 -4.22 10.39
C LYS A 220 21.77 -4.19 8.98
N LEU A 221 21.69 -5.28 8.23
CA LEU A 221 22.20 -5.35 6.86
C LEU A 221 21.23 -4.78 5.80
N ILE A 222 20.06 -4.28 6.21
CA ILE A 222 19.00 -3.84 5.32
C ILE A 222 18.69 -2.36 5.61
N ASP A 223 18.92 -1.50 4.62
CA ASP A 223 18.58 -0.08 4.76
C ASP A 223 17.07 0.11 4.87
N HIS A 224 16.66 0.85 5.90
CA HIS A 224 15.28 1.23 6.18
C HIS A 224 15.12 2.76 6.26
N LEU A 225 16.22 3.51 6.14
CA LEU A 225 16.21 4.97 6.28
C LEU A 225 15.83 5.63 4.95
N HIS A 226 16.35 5.13 3.83
CA HIS A 226 16.13 5.77 2.53
C HIS A 226 14.93 5.19 1.77
N GLU A 227 14.19 6.07 1.09
CA GLU A 227 13.01 5.69 0.30
C GLU A 227 13.36 5.07 -1.07
N ALA A 228 14.58 5.31 -1.56
CA ALA A 228 14.99 4.89 -2.89
C ALA A 228 15.00 3.37 -3.04
N THR A 229 14.54 2.88 -4.20
CA THR A 229 14.62 1.45 -4.57
C THR A 229 16.06 0.96 -4.71
N ASN A 230 16.99 1.88 -4.99
CA ASN A 230 18.42 1.61 -5.02
C ASN A 230 19.08 2.19 -3.76
N LEU A 231 20.08 1.47 -3.26
CA LEU A 231 21.00 2.01 -2.25
C LEU A 231 21.85 3.12 -2.88
N LYS A 232 22.37 4.03 -2.05
CA LYS A 232 23.37 5.01 -2.49
C LYS A 232 24.61 4.28 -3.02
N LEU A 233 25.31 4.91 -3.97
CA LEU A 233 26.47 4.31 -4.65
C LEU A 233 27.61 3.99 -3.68
N ASP A 234 27.78 4.83 -2.67
CA ASP A 234 28.80 4.77 -1.62
C ASP A 234 28.35 4.02 -0.37
N ASP A 235 27.11 3.52 -0.33
CA ASP A 235 26.64 2.69 0.78
C ASP A 235 27.46 1.39 0.81
N LYS A 236 28.15 1.16 1.93
CA LYS A 236 29.01 0.00 2.19
C LYS A 236 28.49 -0.88 3.33
N GLU A 237 27.42 -0.48 3.98
CA GLU A 237 26.91 -1.07 5.22
C GLU A 237 25.71 -1.99 4.94
N HIS A 238 24.93 -1.66 3.92
CA HIS A 238 23.68 -2.37 3.61
C HIS A 238 23.80 -3.27 2.38
N TYR A 239 23.38 -4.51 2.56
CA TYR A 239 23.28 -5.52 1.50
C TYR A 239 22.15 -5.17 0.51
N THR A 240 21.00 -4.75 1.04
CA THR A 240 19.85 -4.30 0.26
C THR A 240 19.03 -3.27 1.04
N ASN A 241 17.87 -2.86 0.56
CA ASN A 241 16.92 -2.01 1.29
C ASN A 241 15.56 -2.72 1.48
N LEU A 242 14.74 -2.18 2.38
CA LEU A 242 13.44 -2.75 2.74
C LEU A 242 12.49 -2.88 1.54
N THR A 243 12.48 -1.88 0.65
CA THR A 243 11.63 -1.88 -0.56
C THR A 243 12.03 -2.98 -1.54
N ASN A 244 13.33 -3.22 -1.71
CA ASN A 244 13.84 -4.31 -2.55
C ASN A 244 13.60 -5.68 -1.89
N LEU A 245 13.74 -5.80 -0.56
CA LEU A 245 13.38 -7.02 0.15
C LEU A 245 11.90 -7.37 -0.06
N ASN A 246 10.99 -6.40 0.03
CA ASN A 246 9.58 -6.60 -0.32
C ASN A 246 9.39 -7.00 -1.78
N THR A 247 10.20 -6.46 -2.69
CA THR A 247 10.18 -6.86 -4.11
C THR A 247 10.56 -8.33 -4.26
N VAL A 248 11.60 -8.79 -3.57
CA VAL A 248 12.01 -10.21 -3.52
C VAL A 248 10.87 -11.09 -2.97
N VAL A 249 10.28 -10.72 -1.83
CA VAL A 249 9.13 -11.46 -1.24
C VAL A 249 7.97 -11.52 -2.24
N THR A 250 7.67 -10.41 -2.92
CA THR A 250 6.62 -10.34 -3.95
C THR A 250 6.92 -11.25 -5.15
N LYS A 251 8.18 -11.34 -5.59
CA LYS A 251 8.58 -12.25 -6.67
C LYS A 251 8.47 -13.73 -6.27
N LEU A 252 8.59 -14.04 -4.98
CA LEU A 252 8.45 -15.40 -4.46
C LEU A 252 6.99 -15.77 -4.11
N LYS A 253 6.10 -14.78 -3.88
CA LYS A 253 4.66 -14.99 -3.63
C LYS A 253 3.99 -15.99 -4.59
N PRO A 254 4.29 -16.05 -5.91
CA PRO A 254 3.68 -17.02 -6.80
C PRO A 254 4.01 -18.50 -6.50
N LEU A 255 4.97 -18.80 -5.62
CA LEU A 255 5.24 -20.15 -5.11
C LEU A 255 4.34 -20.53 -3.93
N PHE A 256 3.74 -19.54 -3.27
CA PHE A 256 2.82 -19.72 -2.15
C PHE A 256 1.41 -20.02 -2.66
N LYS A 257 0.74 -20.97 -1.99
CA LYS A 257 -0.67 -21.31 -2.22
C LYS A 257 -1.47 -20.90 -0.97
N LYS A 258 -2.38 -19.95 -1.15
CA LYS A 258 -3.23 -19.47 -0.07
C LYS A 258 -4.10 -20.59 0.51
N ASN A 259 -4.16 -20.67 1.84
CA ASN A 259 -5.02 -21.62 2.53
C ASN A 259 -6.50 -21.28 2.28
N LYS A 260 -7.34 -22.26 1.95
CA LYS A 260 -8.77 -22.01 1.70
C LYS A 260 -9.45 -21.50 2.98
N GLY A 261 -10.32 -20.49 2.83
CA GLY A 261 -11.10 -19.94 3.96
C GLY A 261 -10.30 -19.07 4.93
N THR A 262 -9.09 -18.65 4.56
CA THR A 262 -8.23 -17.78 5.37
C THR A 262 -8.04 -16.42 4.69
N ASP A 263 -7.76 -15.37 5.44
CA ASP A 263 -7.34 -14.06 4.92
C ASP A 263 -5.82 -14.01 4.70
N ASP A 264 -5.33 -13.06 3.90
CA ASP A 264 -3.89 -12.98 3.55
C ASP A 264 -3.00 -12.78 4.80
N TRP A 265 -3.51 -12.09 5.82
CA TRP A 265 -2.80 -11.79 7.08
C TRP A 265 -2.94 -12.87 8.16
N ASP A 266 -3.56 -14.02 7.86
CA ASP A 266 -3.63 -15.11 8.82
C ASP A 266 -2.25 -15.73 9.07
N GLU A 267 -1.94 -16.05 10.33
CA GLU A 267 -0.62 -16.52 10.78
C GLU A 267 -0.10 -17.71 9.96
N LYS A 268 -0.99 -18.62 9.56
CA LYS A 268 -0.64 -19.77 8.72
C LYS A 268 -0.11 -19.34 7.35
N ASN A 269 -0.78 -18.40 6.69
CA ASN A 269 -0.36 -17.88 5.38
C ASN A 269 0.96 -17.11 5.49
N ILE A 270 1.13 -16.35 6.58
CA ILE A 270 2.37 -15.63 6.88
C ILE A 270 3.53 -16.61 7.08
N ALA A 271 3.34 -17.66 7.89
CA ALA A 271 4.34 -18.69 8.14
C ALA A 271 4.73 -19.45 6.87
N ASP A 272 3.75 -19.82 6.04
CA ASP A 272 3.96 -20.55 4.78
C ASP A 272 4.80 -19.73 3.79
N LEU A 273 4.45 -18.46 3.54
CA LEU A 273 5.24 -17.60 2.64
C LEU A 273 6.61 -17.26 3.25
N LYS A 274 6.70 -17.02 4.57
CA LYS A 274 7.98 -16.81 5.27
C LYS A 274 8.91 -18.00 5.08
N SER A 275 8.40 -19.22 5.20
CA SER A 275 9.17 -20.45 4.98
C SER A 275 9.76 -20.53 3.57
N ILE A 276 8.99 -20.14 2.55
CA ILE A 276 9.46 -20.09 1.16
C ILE A 276 10.61 -19.08 1.00
N VAL A 277 10.47 -17.89 1.60
CA VAL A 277 11.51 -16.84 1.54
C VAL A 277 12.77 -17.29 2.27
N PHE A 278 12.65 -17.95 3.42
CA PHE A 278 13.81 -18.50 4.14
C PHE A 278 14.52 -19.58 3.32
N LYS A 279 13.77 -20.54 2.75
CA LYS A 279 14.33 -21.58 1.86
C LYS A 279 15.05 -20.97 0.66
N PHE A 280 14.50 -19.91 0.06
CA PHE A 280 15.16 -19.17 -1.01
C PHE A 280 16.52 -18.64 -0.55
N PHE A 281 16.55 -17.86 0.54
CA PHE A 281 17.80 -17.27 1.01
C PHE A 281 18.82 -18.32 1.47
N ASP A 282 18.38 -19.39 2.15
CA ASP A 282 19.25 -20.49 2.56
C ASP A 282 19.89 -21.17 1.34
N THR A 283 19.09 -21.42 0.29
CA THR A 283 19.56 -22.04 -0.95
C THR A 283 20.62 -21.17 -1.63
N VAL A 284 20.30 -19.90 -1.92
CA VAL A 284 21.22 -19.03 -2.67
C VAL A 284 22.48 -18.73 -1.87
N ILE A 285 22.40 -18.59 -0.54
CA ILE A 285 23.57 -18.36 0.31
C ILE A 285 24.48 -19.59 0.35
N SER A 286 23.92 -20.80 0.31
CA SER A 286 24.71 -22.03 0.33
C SER A 286 25.41 -22.32 -1.00
N VAL A 287 24.75 -22.02 -2.12
CA VAL A 287 25.22 -22.39 -3.47
C VAL A 287 26.13 -21.34 -4.09
N ILE A 288 25.86 -20.05 -3.84
CA ILE A 288 26.62 -18.96 -4.45
C ILE A 288 27.88 -18.69 -3.63
N PRO A 289 29.09 -18.92 -4.17
CA PRO A 289 30.34 -18.85 -3.40
C PRO A 289 30.55 -17.49 -2.71
N GLU A 290 30.20 -16.39 -3.37
CA GLU A 290 30.37 -15.05 -2.83
C GLU A 290 29.43 -14.78 -1.65
N TYR A 291 28.19 -15.29 -1.71
CA TYR A 291 27.27 -15.22 -0.59
C TYR A 291 27.74 -16.08 0.57
N ARG A 292 28.28 -17.29 0.30
CA ARG A 292 28.84 -18.15 1.35
C ARG A 292 29.99 -17.45 2.09
N LYS A 293 30.94 -16.87 1.33
CA LYS A 293 32.07 -16.10 1.87
C LYS A 293 31.62 -14.93 2.76
N PHE A 294 30.58 -14.21 2.37
CA PHE A 294 30.07 -13.06 3.12
C PHE A 294 29.16 -13.43 4.30
N PHE A 295 28.14 -14.26 4.08
CA PHE A 295 27.11 -14.55 5.08
C PHE A 295 27.53 -15.62 6.08
N ILE A 296 28.26 -16.64 5.64
CA ILE A 296 28.63 -17.81 6.46
C ILE A 296 30.06 -17.68 6.97
N GLU A 297 31.04 -17.60 6.07
CA GLU A 297 32.46 -17.67 6.43
C GLU A 297 32.99 -16.38 7.03
N LYS A 298 32.33 -15.24 6.75
CA LYS A 298 32.77 -13.89 7.15
C LYS A 298 34.20 -13.58 6.66
N SER A 299 34.61 -14.19 5.56
CA SER A 299 35.97 -14.08 4.99
C SER A 299 36.16 -12.82 4.12
N ILE A 300 35.08 -12.14 3.76
CA ILE A 300 35.09 -10.90 2.97
C ILE A 300 34.13 -9.85 3.55
N LYS A 301 34.52 -8.57 3.48
CA LYS A 301 33.69 -7.45 3.91
C LYS A 301 32.74 -7.00 2.81
N LEU A 302 31.58 -6.47 3.21
CA LEU A 302 30.58 -5.94 2.29
C LEU A 302 31.12 -4.78 1.45
N GLU A 303 31.93 -3.92 2.04
CA GLU A 303 32.61 -2.81 1.35
C GLU A 303 33.40 -3.30 0.12
N THR A 304 34.17 -4.37 0.24
CA THR A 304 34.96 -4.94 -0.86
C THR A 304 34.08 -5.50 -1.98
N LEU A 305 32.99 -6.19 -1.62
CA LEU A 305 32.04 -6.74 -2.57
C LEU A 305 31.24 -5.66 -3.31
N ARG A 306 31.11 -4.48 -2.70
CA ARG A 306 30.39 -3.34 -3.25
C ARG A 306 31.31 -2.37 -3.97
N ASP A 307 32.62 -2.56 -3.90
CA ASP A 307 33.58 -1.71 -4.59
C ASP A 307 33.39 -1.79 -6.11
N ASN A 308 33.47 -0.63 -6.77
CA ASN A 308 33.29 -0.46 -8.22
C ASN A 308 32.01 -1.09 -8.84
N ASN A 309 31.01 -1.45 -8.02
CA ASN A 309 29.84 -2.22 -8.44
C ASN A 309 30.19 -3.61 -9.05
N ASN A 310 31.32 -4.20 -8.70
CA ASN A 310 31.79 -5.41 -9.38
C ASN A 310 30.90 -6.62 -9.13
N TYR A 311 30.32 -6.77 -7.93
CA TYR A 311 29.47 -7.91 -7.62
C TYR A 311 27.99 -7.55 -7.74
N LEU A 312 27.35 -8.02 -8.82
CA LEU A 312 25.94 -7.75 -9.11
C LEU A 312 25.00 -8.20 -7.99
N LEU A 313 25.35 -9.28 -7.32
CA LEU A 313 24.54 -9.93 -6.29
C LEU A 313 24.48 -9.15 -4.98
N PHE A 314 25.48 -8.27 -4.73
CA PHE A 314 25.48 -7.36 -3.59
C PHE A 314 24.80 -6.03 -3.93
N ARG A 315 23.97 -6.02 -4.98
CA ARG A 315 23.09 -4.91 -5.37
C ARG A 315 21.63 -5.37 -5.39
N PRO A 316 20.67 -4.48 -5.07
CA PRO A 316 19.24 -4.77 -5.09
C PRO A 316 18.75 -5.52 -6.35
N VAL A 317 19.24 -5.10 -7.52
CA VAL A 317 18.89 -5.69 -8.82
C VAL A 317 19.33 -7.15 -8.96
N GLY A 318 20.51 -7.53 -8.43
CA GLY A 318 21.00 -8.91 -8.48
C GLY A 318 20.17 -9.85 -7.59
N VAL A 319 19.82 -9.39 -6.38
CA VAL A 319 18.95 -10.16 -5.47
C VAL A 319 17.58 -10.39 -6.11
N THR A 320 17.00 -9.37 -6.73
CA THR A 320 15.71 -9.48 -7.44
C THR A 320 15.78 -10.40 -8.65
N LEU A 321 16.89 -10.39 -9.40
CA LEU A 321 17.12 -11.30 -10.51
C LEU A 321 17.14 -12.76 -10.04
N ILE A 322 17.93 -13.09 -9.02
CA ILE A 322 18.02 -14.46 -8.49
C ILE A 322 16.67 -14.91 -7.93
N ALA A 323 15.93 -14.05 -7.23
CA ALA A 323 14.59 -14.39 -6.74
C ALA A 323 13.64 -14.79 -7.88
N LYS A 324 13.71 -14.08 -9.01
CA LYS A 324 12.91 -14.39 -10.19
C LYS A 324 13.36 -15.69 -10.87
N LEU A 325 14.67 -15.94 -10.95
CA LEU A 325 15.22 -17.20 -11.47
C LEU A 325 14.80 -18.38 -10.59
N TYR A 326 15.00 -18.29 -9.28
CA TYR A 326 14.56 -19.32 -8.33
C TYR A 326 13.07 -19.62 -8.50
N GLN A 327 12.22 -18.58 -8.55
CA GLN A 327 10.79 -18.77 -8.77
C GLN A 327 10.46 -19.46 -10.09
N TYR A 328 11.18 -19.16 -11.18
CA TYR A 328 11.01 -19.86 -12.46
C TYR A 328 11.37 -21.34 -12.34
N TYR A 329 12.51 -21.68 -11.74
CA TYR A 329 12.98 -23.06 -11.63
C TYR A 329 12.08 -23.91 -10.71
N ILE A 330 11.64 -23.38 -9.57
CA ILE A 330 10.73 -24.12 -8.68
C ILE A 330 9.37 -24.39 -9.34
N LYS A 331 8.93 -23.55 -10.29
CA LYS A 331 7.68 -23.75 -11.02
C LYS A 331 7.77 -24.72 -12.19
N ASN A 332 8.88 -24.69 -12.92
CA ASN A 332 8.99 -25.37 -14.21
C ASN A 332 9.98 -26.56 -14.19
N LYS A 333 10.84 -26.63 -13.18
CA LYS A 333 11.91 -27.63 -13.02
C LYS A 333 11.95 -28.07 -11.55
N SER A 334 13.15 -28.22 -10.98
CA SER A 334 13.34 -28.54 -9.57
C SER A 334 14.33 -27.58 -8.89
N LYS A 335 14.39 -27.67 -7.56
CA LYS A 335 15.35 -26.90 -6.76
C LYS A 335 16.79 -27.32 -7.08
N GLU A 336 17.04 -28.61 -7.22
CA GLU A 336 18.36 -29.20 -7.48
C GLU A 336 18.91 -28.70 -8.82
N VAL A 337 18.06 -28.63 -9.85
CA VAL A 337 18.44 -28.07 -11.15
C VAL A 337 18.78 -26.58 -11.05
N PHE A 338 18.07 -25.82 -10.20
CA PHE A 338 18.44 -24.43 -9.93
C PHE A 338 19.82 -24.32 -9.28
N GLU A 339 20.08 -25.13 -8.25
CA GLU A 339 21.36 -25.14 -7.52
C GLU A 339 22.53 -25.46 -8.47
N GLU A 340 22.36 -26.42 -9.37
CA GLU A 340 23.37 -26.73 -10.38
C GLU A 340 23.55 -25.58 -11.38
N HIS A 341 22.46 -25.12 -12.00
CA HIS A 341 22.52 -24.16 -13.10
C HIS A 341 23.03 -22.79 -12.65
N ILE A 342 22.63 -22.30 -11.47
CA ILE A 342 22.98 -20.95 -11.03
C ILE A 342 24.49 -20.77 -10.85
N THR A 343 25.22 -21.84 -10.51
CA THR A 343 26.69 -21.83 -10.37
C THR A 343 27.44 -21.62 -11.68
N LYS A 344 26.79 -21.81 -12.83
CA LYS A 344 27.40 -21.61 -14.16
C LYS A 344 27.41 -20.14 -14.58
N ILE A 345 26.62 -19.29 -13.91
CA ILE A 345 26.55 -17.85 -14.23
C ILE A 345 27.59 -17.07 -13.44
N ASN A 346 28.40 -16.28 -14.14
CA ASN A 346 29.32 -15.36 -13.53
C ASN A 346 28.62 -14.01 -13.26
N PHE A 347 28.49 -13.65 -11.99
CA PHE A 347 27.89 -12.39 -11.54
C PHE A 347 28.93 -11.32 -11.17
N VAL A 348 30.23 -11.59 -11.39
CA VAL A 348 31.34 -10.70 -11.04
C VAL A 348 31.81 -9.98 -12.30
N ALA A 349 31.74 -8.66 -12.29
CA ALA A 349 32.22 -7.79 -13.35
C ALA A 349 33.75 -7.58 -13.28
N PRO A 350 34.42 -7.31 -14.42
CA PRO A 350 33.84 -7.06 -15.75
C PRO A 350 33.47 -8.31 -16.56
N GLU A 351 33.89 -9.51 -16.14
CA GLU A 351 33.70 -10.78 -16.87
C GLU A 351 32.30 -11.41 -16.67
N THR A 352 31.37 -10.66 -16.08
CA THR A 352 30.01 -11.14 -15.82
C THR A 352 29.26 -11.40 -17.12
N ASP A 353 28.43 -12.44 -17.13
CA ASP A 353 27.53 -12.76 -18.25
C ASP A 353 26.47 -11.66 -18.49
N LEU A 354 26.37 -10.69 -17.58
CA LEU A 354 25.44 -9.56 -17.64
C LEU A 354 26.15 -8.23 -17.92
N ASN A 355 27.37 -8.28 -18.44
CA ASN A 355 28.14 -7.11 -18.83
C ASN A 355 27.43 -6.36 -19.96
N LYS A 356 27.42 -5.03 -19.89
CA LYS A 356 26.61 -4.09 -20.69
C LYS A 356 25.09 -4.22 -20.55
N ILE A 357 24.58 -5.20 -19.80
CA ILE A 357 23.15 -5.38 -19.52
C ILE A 357 22.81 -4.76 -18.16
N LEU A 358 23.33 -5.31 -17.06
CA LEU A 358 23.10 -4.81 -15.71
C LEU A 358 24.28 -4.02 -15.16
N TRP A 359 25.47 -4.22 -15.73
CA TRP A 359 26.68 -3.49 -15.37
C TRP A 359 27.30 -2.89 -16.62
N ASN A 360 27.61 -1.59 -16.60
CA ASN A 360 28.25 -0.88 -17.69
C ASN A 360 29.30 0.08 -17.12
N ASN A 361 30.59 -0.22 -17.32
CA ASN A 361 31.72 0.63 -16.90
C ASN A 361 31.58 1.15 -15.45
N LYS A 362 31.49 0.23 -14.48
CA LYS A 362 31.32 0.51 -13.04
C LYS A 362 29.96 1.11 -12.65
N LYS A 363 29.01 1.25 -13.57
CA LYS A 363 27.65 1.72 -13.29
C LYS A 363 26.63 0.58 -13.39
N MET A 364 25.68 0.56 -12.47
CA MET A 364 24.56 -0.39 -12.51
C MET A 364 23.41 0.15 -13.37
N GLU A 365 22.98 -0.61 -14.37
CA GLU A 365 21.83 -0.30 -15.21
C GLU A 365 20.59 -1.07 -14.71
N ALA A 366 19.82 -0.43 -13.84
CA ALA A 366 18.66 -1.04 -13.16
C ALA A 366 17.30 -0.71 -13.82
N LYS A 367 17.29 -0.26 -15.08
CA LYS A 367 16.03 0.02 -15.81
C LYS A 367 15.21 -1.25 -16.00
N ALA A 368 13.89 -1.12 -16.10
CA ALA A 368 12.98 -2.26 -16.25
C ALA A 368 13.31 -3.14 -17.47
N ALA A 369 13.70 -2.52 -18.59
CA ALA A 369 14.13 -3.22 -19.80
C ALA A 369 15.37 -4.09 -19.54
N ASN A 370 16.40 -3.54 -18.90
CA ASN A 370 17.64 -4.23 -18.54
C ASN A 370 17.39 -5.40 -17.58
N GLN A 371 16.54 -5.22 -16.57
CA GLN A 371 16.17 -6.30 -15.65
C GLN A 371 15.40 -7.44 -16.36
N SER A 372 14.51 -7.09 -17.28
CA SER A 372 13.76 -8.06 -18.08
C SER A 372 14.70 -8.85 -18.99
N LEU A 373 15.60 -8.16 -19.69
CA LEU A 373 16.61 -8.77 -20.56
C LEU A 373 17.55 -9.67 -19.75
N ALA A 374 18.07 -9.20 -18.62
CA ALA A 374 18.96 -9.98 -17.76
C ALA A 374 18.33 -11.30 -17.30
N PHE A 375 17.03 -11.29 -16.97
CA PHE A 375 16.32 -12.52 -16.64
C PHE A 375 16.25 -13.47 -17.84
N LYS A 376 15.84 -12.99 -19.02
CA LYS A 376 15.72 -13.83 -20.22
C LYS A 376 17.07 -14.36 -20.70
N ILE A 377 18.12 -13.53 -20.66
CA ILE A 377 19.46 -13.92 -21.10
C ILE A 377 20.04 -15.00 -20.19
N VAL A 378 19.81 -14.92 -18.87
CA VAL A 378 20.25 -15.98 -17.95
C VAL A 378 19.48 -17.27 -18.19
N LEU A 379 18.17 -17.20 -18.42
CA LEU A 379 17.39 -18.39 -18.81
C LEU A 379 17.95 -19.05 -20.08
N TYR A 380 18.21 -18.25 -21.11
CA TYR A 380 18.81 -18.71 -22.37
C TYR A 380 20.19 -19.36 -22.16
N LEU A 381 21.09 -18.69 -21.43
CA LEU A 381 22.42 -19.20 -21.12
C LEU A 381 22.37 -20.55 -20.39
N LEU A 382 21.34 -20.76 -19.57
CA LEU A 382 21.12 -21.98 -18.80
C LEU A 382 20.27 -23.03 -19.51
N GLY A 383 20.11 -22.91 -20.84
CA GLY A 383 19.46 -23.92 -21.68
C GLY A 383 17.94 -23.94 -21.59
N ASN A 384 17.30 -22.93 -20.98
CA ASN A 384 15.84 -22.89 -20.88
C ASN A 384 15.20 -22.33 -22.15
N GLU A 385 13.97 -22.76 -22.42
CA GLU A 385 13.18 -22.30 -23.56
C GLU A 385 12.86 -20.80 -23.44
N VAL A 386 13.19 -20.06 -24.51
CA VAL A 386 12.93 -18.63 -24.67
C VAL A 386 12.63 -18.34 -26.14
N ASP A 387 11.87 -17.28 -26.39
CA ASP A 387 11.71 -16.71 -27.72
C ASP A 387 13.02 -16.03 -28.14
N GLU A 388 13.86 -16.75 -28.90
CA GLU A 388 15.20 -16.31 -29.30
C GLU A 388 15.19 -15.10 -30.22
N GLU A 389 14.21 -15.00 -31.12
CA GLU A 389 14.10 -13.86 -32.03
C GLU A 389 13.83 -12.58 -31.25
N LYS A 390 12.83 -12.62 -30.36
CA LYS A 390 12.51 -11.48 -29.49
C LYS A 390 13.64 -11.19 -28.50
N LEU A 391 14.32 -12.22 -27.99
CA LEU A 391 15.46 -12.05 -27.10
C LEU A 391 16.62 -11.34 -27.81
N LEU A 392 16.93 -11.71 -29.04
CA LEU A 392 17.96 -11.07 -29.85
C LEU A 392 17.60 -9.60 -30.15
N GLN A 393 16.34 -9.32 -30.49
CA GLN A 393 15.85 -7.95 -30.67
C GLN A 393 15.99 -7.11 -29.39
N ASP A 394 15.56 -7.65 -28.24
CA ASP A 394 15.71 -6.99 -26.94
C ASP A 394 17.19 -6.76 -26.59
N TYR A 395 18.06 -7.74 -26.87
CA TYR A 395 19.49 -7.69 -26.61
C TYR A 395 20.20 -6.60 -27.44
N ARG A 396 19.97 -6.58 -28.75
CA ARG A 396 20.52 -5.55 -29.67
C ARG A 396 20.07 -4.15 -29.27
N ARG A 397 18.80 -3.98 -28.90
CA ARG A 397 18.23 -2.70 -28.46
C ARG A 397 18.87 -2.19 -27.18
N VAL A 398 19.07 -3.03 -26.17
CA VAL A 398 19.66 -2.61 -24.88
C VAL A 398 21.15 -2.31 -25.03
N LEU A 399 21.87 -3.09 -25.83
CA LEU A 399 23.30 -2.88 -26.08
C LEU A 399 23.59 -1.82 -27.14
N VAL A 400 22.56 -1.32 -27.83
CA VAL A 400 22.66 -0.37 -28.94
C VAL A 400 23.66 -0.88 -29.99
N ASN A 401 23.49 -2.14 -30.40
CA ASN A 401 24.35 -2.81 -31.35
C ASN A 401 23.53 -3.81 -32.19
N ASP A 402 23.29 -3.50 -33.45
CA ASP A 402 22.43 -4.31 -34.33
C ASP A 402 23.13 -5.56 -34.91
N THR A 403 24.46 -5.63 -34.82
CA THR A 403 25.23 -6.76 -35.37
C THR A 403 25.60 -7.81 -34.31
N ILE A 404 25.36 -7.53 -33.04
CA ILE A 404 25.68 -8.47 -31.96
C ILE A 404 24.74 -9.68 -32.01
N ASN A 405 25.31 -10.86 -31.77
CA ASN A 405 24.60 -12.12 -31.62
C ASN A 405 24.45 -12.49 -30.14
N LEU A 406 23.52 -13.40 -29.84
CA LEU A 406 23.39 -13.92 -28.48
C LEU A 406 24.69 -14.61 -28.03
N PRO A 407 25.03 -14.53 -26.73
CA PRO A 407 26.20 -15.22 -26.19
C PRO A 407 26.06 -16.73 -26.34
N LYS A 408 27.18 -17.48 -26.34
CA LYS A 408 27.09 -18.95 -26.36
C LYS A 408 26.41 -19.45 -25.09
N ARG A 409 25.52 -20.44 -25.22
CA ARG A 409 24.90 -21.11 -24.08
C ARG A 409 25.96 -21.78 -23.22
N LYS A 410 25.71 -21.83 -21.91
CA LYS A 410 26.54 -22.54 -20.94
C LYS A 410 26.04 -23.95 -20.66
N ILE A 411 24.75 -24.17 -20.89
CA ILE A 411 24.07 -25.45 -20.78
C ILE A 411 23.27 -25.62 -22.06
N GLU A 412 23.45 -26.77 -22.72
CA GLU A 412 22.69 -27.10 -23.92
C GLU A 412 21.20 -27.24 -23.59
N PRO A 413 20.28 -26.87 -24.51
CA PRO A 413 18.87 -27.11 -24.31
C PRO A 413 18.58 -28.58 -24.06
N SER A 414 17.81 -28.85 -23.02
CA SER A 414 17.25 -30.16 -22.68
C SER A 414 16.09 -30.53 -23.58
#